data_AF-A0A8J3BR10-F1
#
_entry.id   AF-A0A8J3BR10-F1
#
_cell.length_a   1.000
_cell.length_b   1.000
_cell.length_c   1.000
_cell.angle_alpha   90.00
_cell.angle_beta   90.00
_cell.angle_gamma   90.00
#
_symmetry.space_group_name_H-M   'P 1'
#
loop_
_entity.id
_entity.type
_entity.pdbx_description
1 polymer ?
#
loop_
_entity_poly.entity_id
_entity_poly.type
_entity_poly.pdbx_seq_one_letter_code
_entity_poly.pdbx_strand_id
1 'polypeptide(L)'
;MGQQPRRLTPAASMSHYFGAELRHLRLAAGLSQAEPGRKIRYTADTVRRCETAERVPSDRFVADCDAVLGARGALSTLWKTARFHAVRRPTAGDAGFRATALDRPALEWLLGTLRPEAAPRALAAPDEVVLGRASGELERRREADHQYGAGVVHEQITALITGEVAALRSASDGPAATPAGRSLVVGAYELAGYAAVDVGAVGAAQQLYLDGLAAAHTDRLYGGYLLGVSLAHLALHCGDATTALRMRQAAAAGTNRCSTPAVRAALSAVEARAHAPPRRRSGMHTRAGHGRP
;
A
#
# COMPACT_ATOMS: atom_id res chain seq x y z
N MET A 1 9.87 26.77 -31.77
CA MET A 1 9.02 25.58 -31.99
C MET A 1 8.42 25.16 -30.67
N GLY A 2 7.12 25.40 -30.45
CA GLY A 2 6.45 25.11 -29.18
C GLY A 2 6.12 23.63 -29.07
N GLN A 3 6.73 22.92 -28.11
CA GLN A 3 6.32 21.56 -27.77
C GLN A 3 4.84 21.57 -27.39
N GLN A 4 4.03 20.75 -28.06
CA GLN A 4 2.63 20.59 -27.69
C GLN A 4 2.55 20.16 -26.22
N PRO A 5 1.73 20.83 -25.40
CA PRO A 5 1.70 20.53 -23.99
C PRO A 5 1.15 19.12 -23.76
N ARG A 6 1.90 18.32 -23.00
CA ARG A 6 1.57 16.93 -22.68
C ARG A 6 0.13 16.83 -22.13
N ARG A 7 -0.65 15.89 -22.67
CA ARG A 7 -1.99 15.57 -22.13
C ARG A 7 -1.82 15.05 -20.70
N LEU A 8 -2.51 15.70 -19.75
CA LEU A 8 -2.57 15.25 -18.37
C LEU A 8 -3.65 14.18 -18.20
N THR A 9 -3.47 13.31 -17.22
CA THR A 9 -4.42 12.23 -16.87
C THR A 9 -4.88 12.39 -15.42
N PRO A 10 -5.80 13.33 -15.12
CA PRO A 10 -6.18 13.66 -13.73
C PRO A 10 -6.74 12.46 -12.95
N ALA A 11 -7.41 11.53 -13.64
CA ALA A 11 -7.97 10.32 -13.06
C ALA A 11 -6.93 9.21 -12.77
N ALA A 12 -5.65 9.39 -13.14
CA ALA A 12 -4.63 8.35 -12.98
C ALA A 12 -4.13 8.22 -11.54
N SER A 13 -4.03 9.33 -10.79
CA SER A 13 -3.71 9.33 -9.36
C SER A 13 -4.00 10.69 -8.73
N MET A 14 -4.05 10.78 -7.40
CA MET A 14 -4.22 12.06 -6.69
C MET A 14 -3.08 13.06 -6.98
N SER A 15 -1.88 12.58 -7.28
CA SER A 15 -0.77 13.44 -7.73
C SER A 15 -1.00 14.01 -9.13
N HIS A 16 -1.60 13.21 -10.04
CA HIS A 16 -1.97 13.70 -11.37
C HIS A 16 -3.17 14.64 -11.30
N TYR A 17 -4.11 14.43 -10.38
CA TYR A 17 -5.19 15.35 -10.10
C TYR A 17 -4.65 16.68 -9.55
N PHE A 18 -3.75 16.65 -8.57
CA PHE A 18 -3.05 17.84 -8.09
C PHE A 18 -2.32 18.59 -9.20
N GLY A 19 -1.55 17.87 -10.03
CA GLY A 19 -0.81 18.47 -11.14
C GLY A 19 -1.72 19.11 -12.19
N ALA A 20 -2.89 18.49 -12.45
CA ALA A 20 -3.91 19.04 -13.33
C ALA A 20 -4.57 20.30 -12.76
N GLU A 21 -4.88 20.31 -11.45
CA GLU A 21 -5.49 21.45 -10.78
C GLU A 21 -4.52 22.64 -10.70
N LEU A 22 -3.25 22.37 -10.41
CA LEU A 22 -2.18 23.38 -10.44
C LEU A 22 -2.08 24.04 -11.82
N ARG A 23 -2.14 23.24 -12.89
CA ARG A 23 -2.11 23.75 -14.26
C ARG A 23 -3.39 24.53 -14.61
N HIS A 24 -4.55 24.07 -14.16
CA HIS A 24 -5.83 24.72 -14.39
C HIS A 24 -5.84 26.13 -13.78
N LEU A 25 -5.47 26.26 -12.50
CA LEU A 25 -5.39 27.53 -11.80
C LEU A 25 -4.34 28.47 -12.41
N ARG A 26 -3.20 27.93 -12.85
CA ARG A 26 -2.19 28.73 -13.55
C ARG A 26 -2.71 29.32 -14.87
N LEU A 27 -3.41 28.52 -15.67
CA LEU A 27 -3.98 28.99 -16.94
C LEU A 27 -5.13 29.99 -16.71
N ALA A 28 -5.97 29.77 -15.69
CA ALA A 28 -7.02 30.70 -15.30
C ALA A 28 -6.45 32.07 -14.85
N ALA A 29 -5.27 32.08 -14.25
CA ALA A 29 -4.54 33.30 -13.89
C ALA A 29 -3.77 33.96 -15.07
N GLY A 30 -3.86 33.40 -16.28
CA GLY A 30 -3.19 33.93 -17.48
C GLY A 30 -1.66 33.75 -17.48
N LEU A 31 -1.14 32.84 -16.64
CA LEU A 31 0.29 32.69 -16.43
C LEU A 31 0.90 31.55 -17.27
N SER A 32 2.03 31.80 -17.92
CA SER A 32 2.87 30.76 -18.55
C SER A 32 3.58 29.89 -17.50
N GLN A 33 4.27 28.80 -17.86
CA GLN A 33 5.04 28.03 -16.86
C GLN A 33 6.24 28.80 -16.29
N ALA A 34 6.74 29.80 -17.01
CA ALA A 34 7.91 30.60 -16.62
C ALA A 34 7.57 31.74 -15.64
N GLU A 35 6.35 32.27 -15.68
CA GLU A 35 5.98 33.46 -14.91
C GLU A 35 5.74 33.21 -13.41
N PRO A 36 4.95 32.20 -13.00
CA PRO A 36 4.91 31.69 -11.63
C PRO A 36 6.31 31.37 -11.16
N GLY A 37 7.12 30.64 -11.94
CA GLY A 37 8.49 30.36 -11.57
C GLY A 37 9.32 31.60 -11.16
N ARG A 38 9.20 32.70 -11.91
CA ARG A 38 9.82 33.99 -11.55
C ARG A 38 9.25 34.61 -10.27
N LYS A 39 7.96 34.43 -9.99
CA LYS A 39 7.28 34.93 -8.78
C LYS A 39 7.52 34.05 -7.53
N ILE A 40 7.67 32.74 -7.69
CA ILE A 40 7.85 31.77 -6.59
C ILE A 40 9.30 31.26 -6.43
N ARG A 41 10.30 31.89 -7.07
CA ARG A 41 11.73 31.48 -7.04
C ARG A 41 11.99 30.03 -7.47
N TYR A 42 11.09 29.40 -8.22
CA TYR A 42 11.25 28.04 -8.77
C TYR A 42 11.41 28.08 -10.30
N THR A 43 12.09 27.11 -10.89
CA THR A 43 12.27 27.08 -12.35
C THR A 43 11.00 26.61 -13.07
N ALA A 44 10.84 27.02 -14.34
CA ALA A 44 9.72 26.57 -15.18
C ALA A 44 9.67 25.03 -15.31
N ASP A 45 10.83 24.35 -15.30
CA ASP A 45 10.90 22.89 -15.28
C ASP A 45 10.37 22.29 -13.97
N THR A 46 10.64 22.93 -12.83
CA THR A 46 10.09 22.48 -11.54
C THR A 46 8.57 22.51 -11.56
N VAL A 47 7.98 23.61 -12.06
CA VAL A 47 6.54 23.76 -12.20
C VAL A 47 5.98 22.71 -13.18
N ARG A 48 6.58 22.56 -14.36
CA ARG A 48 6.18 21.56 -15.37
C ARG A 48 6.19 20.13 -14.80
N ARG A 49 7.22 19.76 -14.05
CA ARG A 49 7.36 18.42 -13.46
C ARG A 49 6.35 18.18 -12.34
N CYS A 50 5.99 19.21 -11.58
CA CYS A 50 4.88 19.11 -10.62
C CYS A 50 3.52 18.97 -11.32
N GLU A 51 3.26 19.74 -12.38
CA GLU A 51 2.01 19.65 -13.17
C GLU A 51 1.80 18.28 -13.83
N THR A 52 2.90 17.64 -14.23
CA THR A 52 2.89 16.33 -14.88
C THR A 52 3.01 15.17 -13.89
N ALA A 53 2.99 15.46 -12.58
CA ALA A 53 3.23 14.48 -11.51
C ALA A 53 4.58 13.72 -11.62
N GLU A 54 5.55 14.28 -12.35
CA GLU A 54 6.93 13.76 -12.47
C GLU A 54 7.81 14.13 -11.26
N ARG A 55 7.37 15.10 -10.45
CA ARG A 55 8.05 15.58 -9.24
C ARG A 55 7.04 15.76 -8.10
N VAL A 56 7.44 15.33 -6.91
CA VAL A 56 6.72 15.57 -5.65
C VAL A 56 6.97 17.02 -5.21
N PRO A 57 5.93 17.88 -5.12
CA PRO A 57 6.07 19.25 -4.64
C PRO A 57 6.36 19.30 -3.13
N SER A 58 7.14 20.30 -2.70
CA SER A 58 7.36 20.58 -1.28
C SER A 58 6.19 21.40 -0.72
N ASP A 59 5.95 21.33 0.59
CA ASP A 59 4.87 22.10 1.22
C ASP A 59 5.07 23.62 1.00
N ARG A 60 6.32 24.07 1.01
CA ARG A 60 6.69 25.46 0.69
C ARG A 60 6.32 25.82 -0.75
N PHE A 61 6.62 24.97 -1.72
CA PHE A 61 6.24 25.19 -3.11
C PHE A 61 4.72 25.32 -3.26
N VAL A 62 3.96 24.47 -2.59
CA VAL A 62 2.49 24.51 -2.68
C VAL A 62 1.91 25.75 -2.02
N ALA A 63 2.42 26.15 -0.86
CA ALA A 63 2.02 27.39 -0.20
C ALA A 63 2.32 28.64 -1.07
N ASP A 64 3.49 28.66 -1.72
CA ASP A 64 3.87 29.74 -2.64
C ASP A 64 2.95 29.77 -3.87
N CYS A 65 2.56 28.60 -4.40
CA CYS A 65 1.57 28.49 -5.49
C CYS A 65 0.17 28.95 -5.06
N ASP A 66 -0.29 28.60 -3.86
CA ASP A 66 -1.57 29.08 -3.32
C ASP A 66 -1.63 30.61 -3.25
N ALA A 67 -0.53 31.24 -2.80
CA ALA A 67 -0.41 32.68 -2.69
C ALA A 67 -0.40 33.37 -4.06
N VAL A 68 0.38 32.84 -5.02
CA VAL A 68 0.52 33.47 -6.35
C VAL A 68 -0.69 33.22 -7.26
N LEU A 69 -1.37 32.10 -7.11
CA LEU A 69 -2.55 31.73 -7.91
C LEU A 69 -3.88 32.13 -7.25
N GLY A 70 -3.84 32.70 -6.04
CA GLY A 70 -5.04 33.14 -5.32
C GLY A 70 -5.94 31.99 -4.87
N ALA A 71 -5.39 30.78 -4.70
CA ALA A 71 -6.15 29.57 -4.41
C ALA A 71 -6.56 29.41 -2.93
N ARG A 72 -6.23 30.39 -2.07
CA ARG A 72 -6.70 30.48 -0.66
C ARG A 72 -6.48 29.21 0.17
N GLY A 73 -5.42 28.45 -0.10
CA GLY A 73 -5.11 27.21 0.62
C GLY A 73 -5.77 25.96 0.03
N ALA A 74 -6.49 26.07 -1.08
CA ALA A 74 -7.08 24.92 -1.77
C ALA A 74 -6.00 23.97 -2.31
N LEU A 75 -4.89 24.50 -2.86
CA LEU A 75 -3.78 23.66 -3.32
C LEU A 75 -3.06 23.01 -2.15
N SER A 76 -2.89 23.69 -1.03
CA SER A 76 -2.30 23.13 0.20
C SER A 76 -3.18 22.04 0.80
N THR A 77 -4.50 22.21 0.78
CA THR A 77 -5.46 21.20 1.26
C THR A 77 -5.45 19.98 0.35
N LEU A 78 -5.53 20.22 -0.97
CA LEU A 78 -5.44 19.16 -1.97
C LEU A 78 -4.09 18.45 -1.92
N TRP A 79 -3.00 19.17 -1.71
CA TRP A 79 -1.66 18.60 -1.59
C TRP A 79 -1.49 17.81 -0.32
N LYS A 80 -2.06 18.22 0.82
CA LYS A 80 -2.06 17.39 2.02
C LYS A 80 -2.70 16.04 1.71
N THR A 81 -3.90 16.04 1.12
CA THR A 81 -4.60 14.81 0.69
C THR A 81 -3.80 14.03 -0.36
N ALA A 82 -3.25 14.70 -1.37
CA ALA A 82 -2.52 14.07 -2.45
C ALA A 82 -1.15 13.55 -2.00
N ARG A 83 -0.47 14.19 -1.05
CA ARG A 83 0.83 13.80 -0.48
C ARG A 83 0.73 12.45 0.23
N PHE A 84 -0.38 12.19 0.95
CA PHE A 84 -0.66 10.87 1.48
C PHE A 84 -0.63 9.78 0.39
N HIS A 85 -1.06 10.11 -0.84
CA HIS A 85 -0.99 9.21 -1.99
C HIS A 85 0.30 9.37 -2.85
N ALA A 86 1.00 10.51 -2.77
CA ALA A 86 2.10 10.91 -3.67
C ALA A 86 3.50 10.65 -3.10
N VAL A 87 3.66 10.48 -1.78
CA VAL A 87 4.89 10.01 -1.10
C VAL A 87 5.34 8.62 -1.58
N ARG A 88 4.64 8.09 -2.58
CA ARG A 88 4.55 6.69 -2.89
C ARG A 88 4.77 6.45 -4.37
N ARG A 89 5.87 7.00 -4.82
CA ARG A 89 6.58 6.38 -5.92
C ARG A 89 7.25 5.13 -5.34
N PRO A 90 7.02 3.93 -5.88
CA PRO A 90 7.92 2.83 -5.60
C PRO A 90 9.34 3.32 -5.91
N THR A 91 10.24 3.18 -4.94
CA THR A 91 11.68 3.28 -5.23
C THR A 91 12.00 2.25 -6.31
N ALA A 92 13.08 2.47 -7.07
CA ALA A 92 13.45 1.65 -8.23
C ALA A 92 13.81 0.17 -7.92
N GLY A 93 13.33 -0.39 -6.80
CA GLY A 93 13.44 -1.78 -6.39
C GLY A 93 12.12 -2.48 -6.03
N ASP A 94 10.94 -1.84 -6.21
CA ASP A 94 9.66 -2.56 -6.05
C ASP A 94 9.45 -3.49 -7.25
N ALA A 95 10.04 -4.68 -7.17
CA ALA A 95 9.69 -5.77 -8.07
C ALA A 95 8.20 -6.04 -7.87
N GLY A 96 7.37 -5.68 -8.86
CA GLY A 96 5.92 -5.87 -8.78
C GLY A 96 5.52 -7.31 -8.45
N PHE A 97 4.24 -7.54 -8.18
CA PHE A 97 3.72 -8.83 -7.74
C PHE A 97 4.24 -10.02 -8.59
N ARG A 98 4.75 -11.06 -7.92
CA ARG A 98 5.31 -12.28 -8.52
C ARG A 98 4.53 -13.50 -8.05
N ALA A 99 3.62 -13.99 -8.88
CA ALA A 99 2.77 -15.15 -8.58
C ALA A 99 3.58 -16.40 -8.14
N THR A 100 4.65 -16.72 -8.86
CA THR A 100 5.48 -17.90 -8.59
C THR A 100 6.25 -17.84 -7.27
N ALA A 101 6.46 -16.65 -6.71
CA ALA A 101 7.12 -16.50 -5.42
C ALA A 101 6.23 -16.92 -4.24
N LEU A 102 4.94 -17.21 -4.48
CA LEU A 102 4.02 -17.73 -3.46
C LEU A 102 4.03 -19.26 -3.36
N ASP A 103 4.41 -19.97 -4.44
CA ASP A 103 4.27 -21.43 -4.53
C ASP A 103 5.08 -22.15 -3.43
N ARG A 104 6.35 -21.77 -3.25
CA ARG A 104 7.24 -22.38 -2.25
C ARG A 104 6.81 -22.06 -0.81
N PRO A 105 6.60 -20.77 -0.41
CA PRO A 105 6.13 -20.46 0.94
C PRO A 105 4.79 -21.10 1.28
N ALA A 106 3.85 -21.19 0.32
CA ALA A 106 2.57 -21.86 0.52
C ALA A 106 2.74 -23.36 0.81
N LEU A 107 3.61 -24.04 0.06
CA LEU A 107 3.93 -25.45 0.27
C LEU A 107 4.64 -25.68 1.61
N GLU A 108 5.67 -24.90 1.91
CA GLU A 108 6.40 -24.99 3.18
C GLU A 108 5.48 -24.71 4.38
N TRP A 109 4.57 -23.75 4.25
CA TRP A 109 3.56 -23.49 5.28
C TRP A 109 2.64 -24.70 5.44
N LEU A 110 2.09 -25.25 4.35
CA LEU A 110 1.25 -26.46 4.38
C LEU A 110 1.95 -27.62 5.11
N LEU A 111 3.20 -27.88 4.74
CA LEU A 111 4.03 -28.93 5.33
C LEU A 111 4.48 -28.63 6.77
N GLY A 112 4.30 -27.40 7.26
CA GLY A 112 4.76 -26.98 8.59
C GLY A 112 6.27 -26.79 8.69
N THR A 113 6.95 -26.67 7.55
CA THR A 113 8.40 -26.50 7.43
C THR A 113 8.81 -25.04 7.25
N LEU A 114 7.86 -24.13 6.96
CA LEU A 114 8.15 -22.71 6.84
C LEU A 114 8.68 -22.15 8.16
N ARG A 115 9.78 -21.40 8.09
CA ARG A 115 10.39 -20.73 9.26
C ARG A 115 10.62 -19.26 8.94
N PRO A 116 10.51 -18.38 9.93
CA PRO A 116 10.90 -16.99 9.75
C PRO A 116 12.40 -16.92 9.47
N GLU A 117 12.78 -16.01 8.58
CA GLU A 117 14.19 -15.71 8.39
C GLU A 117 14.77 -15.14 9.69
N ALA A 118 15.95 -15.63 10.06
CA ALA A 118 16.63 -15.23 11.29
C ALA A 118 16.88 -13.72 11.27
N ALA A 119 16.20 -12.99 12.15
CA ALA A 119 16.43 -11.56 12.28
C ALA A 119 17.81 -11.31 12.91
N PRO A 120 18.49 -10.21 12.53
CA PRO A 120 19.72 -9.80 13.20
C PRO A 120 19.45 -9.65 14.70
N ARG A 121 20.36 -10.18 15.52
CA ARG A 121 20.22 -10.19 16.97
C ARG A 121 20.13 -8.75 17.49
N ALA A 122 19.04 -8.40 18.20
CA ALA A 122 18.94 -7.08 18.81
C ALA A 122 19.99 -6.93 19.91
N LEU A 123 20.43 -5.68 20.13
CA LEU A 123 21.39 -5.32 21.17
C LEU A 123 20.85 -5.58 22.59
N ALA A 124 19.52 -5.57 22.76
CA ALA A 124 18.84 -5.89 24.00
C ALA A 124 17.63 -6.79 23.72
N ALA A 125 17.40 -7.78 24.59
CA ALA A 125 16.22 -8.62 24.51
C ALA A 125 14.97 -7.78 24.83
N PRO A 126 13.90 -7.86 24.02
CA PRO A 126 12.66 -7.16 24.29
C PRO A 126 12.00 -7.74 25.55
N ASP A 127 11.65 -6.86 26.49
CA ASP A 127 10.93 -7.19 27.70
C ASP A 127 9.41 -7.05 27.51
N GLU A 128 8.65 -7.31 28.57
CA GLU A 128 7.19 -7.23 28.57
C GLU A 128 6.69 -5.80 28.31
N VAL A 129 7.48 -4.79 28.66
CA VAL A 129 7.19 -3.37 28.41
C VAL A 129 7.28 -3.05 26.92
N VAL A 130 8.31 -3.56 26.22
CA VAL A 130 8.42 -3.43 24.75
C VAL A 130 7.25 -4.12 24.07
N LEU A 131 6.86 -5.32 24.52
CA LEU A 131 5.71 -6.03 23.96
C LEU A 131 4.40 -5.23 24.16
N GLY A 132 4.16 -4.73 25.38
CA GLY A 132 2.97 -3.94 25.69
C GLY A 132 2.88 -2.64 24.89
N ARG A 133 4.02 -1.95 24.70
CA ARG A 133 4.10 -0.73 23.88
C ARG A 133 3.78 -1.03 22.42
N ALA A 134 4.41 -2.05 21.84
CA ALA A 134 4.21 -2.46 20.46
C ALA A 134 2.76 -2.91 20.21
N SER A 135 2.17 -3.63 21.17
CA SER A 135 0.75 -3.99 21.13
C SER A 135 -0.16 -2.75 21.15
N GLY A 136 0.04 -1.83 22.09
CA GLY A 136 -0.79 -0.62 22.18
C GLY A 136 -0.64 0.29 20.97
N GLU A 137 0.54 0.32 20.34
CA GLU A 137 0.76 1.05 19.11
C GLU A 137 0.13 0.35 17.89
N LEU A 138 0.17 -0.99 17.79
CA LEU A 138 -0.53 -1.71 16.71
C LEU A 138 -2.05 -1.45 16.77
N GLU A 139 -2.65 -1.53 17.96
CA GLU A 139 -4.08 -1.28 18.13
C GLU A 139 -4.47 0.16 17.76
N ARG A 140 -3.68 1.15 18.20
CA ARG A 140 -3.88 2.55 17.78
C ARG A 140 -3.85 2.72 16.26
N ARG A 141 -3.01 1.95 15.57
CA ARG A 141 -2.95 1.99 14.10
C ARG A 141 -4.11 1.28 13.43
N ARG A 142 -4.59 0.18 13.99
CA ARG A 142 -5.83 -0.49 13.51
C ARG A 142 -7.02 0.46 13.63
N GLU A 143 -7.14 1.16 14.75
CA GLU A 143 -8.21 2.15 14.95
C GLU A 143 -8.07 3.33 13.98
N ALA A 144 -6.85 3.85 13.79
CA ALA A 144 -6.59 4.92 12.84
C ALA A 144 -6.89 4.51 11.39
N ASP A 145 -6.57 3.27 11.00
CA ASP A 145 -6.93 2.70 9.69
C ASP A 145 -8.45 2.68 9.49
N HIS A 146 -9.19 2.24 10.52
CA HIS A 146 -10.64 2.21 10.50
C HIS A 146 -11.27 3.61 10.37
N GLN A 147 -10.74 4.60 11.09
CA GLN A 147 -11.30 5.96 11.13
C GLN A 147 -10.90 6.83 9.93
N TYR A 148 -9.65 6.74 9.47
CA TYR A 148 -9.07 7.69 8.51
C TYR A 148 -8.67 7.05 7.18
N GLY A 149 -8.66 5.72 7.10
CA GLY A 149 -8.18 4.96 5.94
C GLY A 149 -6.66 4.80 5.88
N ALA A 150 -6.22 3.78 5.16
CA ALA A 150 -4.86 3.22 5.22
C ALA A 150 -3.69 4.13 4.82
N GLY A 151 -3.94 5.22 4.10
CA GLY A 151 -2.88 6.13 3.64
C GLY A 151 -2.11 6.83 4.77
N VAL A 152 -2.80 7.14 5.88
CA VAL A 152 -2.19 7.77 7.07
C VAL A 152 -1.34 6.77 7.87
N VAL A 153 -1.67 5.49 7.78
CA VAL A 153 -1.10 4.43 8.63
C VAL A 153 0.21 3.87 8.07
N HIS A 154 0.44 3.94 6.75
CA HIS A 154 1.58 3.28 6.10
C HIS A 154 2.97 3.72 6.60
N GLU A 155 3.22 5.03 6.77
CA GLU A 155 4.51 5.53 7.27
C GLU A 155 4.73 5.12 8.74
N GLN A 156 3.65 5.20 9.54
CA GLN A 156 3.69 4.88 10.96
C GLN A 156 3.87 3.37 11.20
N ILE A 157 3.20 2.51 10.43
CA ILE A 157 3.35 1.06 10.55
C ILE A 157 4.73 0.60 10.07
N THR A 158 5.33 1.30 9.10
CA THR A 158 6.71 1.04 8.67
C THR A 158 7.71 1.33 9.81
N ALA A 159 7.49 2.40 10.58
CA ALA A 159 8.30 2.71 11.76
C ALA A 159 8.17 1.63 12.86
N LEU A 160 6.97 1.06 13.07
CA LEU A 160 6.78 -0.07 13.98
C LEU A 160 7.55 -1.31 13.53
N ILE A 161 7.46 -1.63 12.23
CA ILE A 161 8.12 -2.80 11.67
C ILE A 161 9.63 -2.71 11.83
N THR A 162 10.20 -1.56 11.47
CA THR A 162 11.66 -1.33 11.48
C THR A 162 12.23 -1.14 12.89
N GLY A 163 11.41 -0.73 13.87
CA GLY A 163 11.80 -0.59 15.26
C GLY A 163 11.42 -1.81 16.12
N GLU A 164 10.22 -1.76 16.70
CA GLU A 164 9.80 -2.66 17.78
C GLU A 164 9.58 -4.10 17.29
N VAL A 165 8.98 -4.29 16.12
CA VAL A 165 8.75 -5.64 15.56
C VAL A 165 10.05 -6.31 15.13
N ALA A 166 11.00 -5.55 14.57
CA ALA A 166 12.33 -6.05 14.27
C ALA A 166 13.05 -6.55 15.54
N ALA A 167 12.94 -5.81 16.65
CA ALA A 167 13.46 -6.25 17.95
C ALA A 167 12.77 -7.53 18.43
N LEU A 168 11.44 -7.62 18.34
CA LEU A 168 10.67 -8.82 18.70
C LEU A 168 11.06 -10.05 17.86
N ARG A 169 11.30 -9.90 16.55
CA ARG A 169 11.76 -11.00 15.66
C ARG A 169 13.14 -11.55 16.02
N SER A 170 13.99 -10.73 16.62
CA SER A 170 15.36 -11.12 16.97
C SER A 170 15.45 -11.97 18.23
N ALA A 171 14.38 -12.00 19.03
CA ALA A 171 14.32 -12.72 20.28
C ALA A 171 13.93 -14.19 20.05
N SER A 172 14.79 -15.12 20.50
CA SER A 172 14.49 -16.55 20.45
C SER A 172 13.69 -17.04 21.66
N ASP A 173 13.70 -16.29 22.77
CA ASP A 173 13.04 -16.61 24.04
C ASP A 173 12.37 -15.35 24.63
N GLY A 174 11.54 -15.54 25.66
CA GLY A 174 10.89 -14.44 26.40
C GLY A 174 9.53 -14.01 25.81
N PRO A 175 9.04 -12.80 26.15
CA PRO A 175 7.69 -12.35 25.81
C PRO A 175 7.40 -12.33 24.30
N ALA A 176 8.42 -12.08 23.47
CA ALA A 176 8.32 -12.14 22.01
C ALA A 176 8.07 -13.56 21.47
N ALA A 177 8.59 -14.59 22.15
CA ALA A 177 8.42 -16.00 21.81
C ALA A 177 7.11 -16.60 22.35
N THR A 178 6.26 -15.80 23.00
CA THR A 178 4.92 -16.24 23.41
C THR A 178 3.97 -16.25 22.20
N PRO A 179 2.84 -16.98 22.27
CA PRO A 179 1.79 -16.87 21.26
C PRO A 179 1.35 -15.42 21.02
N ALA A 180 1.18 -14.63 22.08
CA ALA A 180 0.80 -13.22 21.97
C ALA A 180 1.85 -12.38 21.24
N GLY A 181 3.13 -12.55 21.56
CA GLY A 181 4.24 -11.88 20.87
C GLY A 181 4.31 -12.22 19.38
N ARG A 182 4.12 -13.50 19.03
CA ARG A 182 4.04 -13.91 17.62
C ARG A 182 2.83 -13.32 16.92
N SER A 183 1.64 -13.39 17.52
CA SER A 183 0.42 -12.81 16.93
C SER A 183 0.55 -11.29 16.71
N LEU A 184 1.26 -10.59 17.60
CA LEU A 184 1.58 -9.17 17.43
C LEU A 184 2.44 -8.92 16.19
N VAL A 185 3.52 -9.69 16.02
CA VAL A 185 4.41 -9.58 14.85
C VAL A 185 3.63 -9.86 13.56
N VAL A 186 2.83 -10.92 13.55
CA VAL A 186 1.99 -11.29 12.40
C VAL A 186 0.99 -10.18 12.08
N GLY A 187 0.33 -9.62 13.10
CA GLY A 187 -0.64 -8.54 12.92
C GLY A 187 -0.04 -7.22 12.47
N ALA A 188 1.22 -6.94 12.81
CA ALA A 188 1.94 -5.78 12.29
C ALA A 188 2.25 -5.94 10.80
N TYR A 189 2.70 -7.14 10.37
CA TYR A 189 2.92 -7.44 8.96
C TYR A 189 1.65 -7.42 8.13
N GLU A 190 0.56 -7.96 8.67
CA GLU A 190 -0.77 -7.92 8.05
C GLU A 190 -1.19 -6.47 7.76
N LEU A 191 -1.17 -5.61 8.80
CA LEU A 191 -1.57 -4.21 8.67
C LEU A 191 -0.66 -3.45 7.72
N ALA A 192 0.65 -3.67 7.79
CA ALA A 192 1.59 -3.05 6.87
C ALA A 192 1.39 -3.50 5.42
N GLY A 193 1.06 -4.79 5.22
CA GLY A 193 0.72 -5.32 3.91
C GLY A 193 -0.53 -4.68 3.34
N TYR A 194 -1.61 -4.56 4.13
CA TYR A 194 -2.83 -3.84 3.70
C TYR A 194 -2.54 -2.40 3.36
N ALA A 195 -1.83 -1.70 4.25
CA ALA A 195 -1.34 -0.37 3.98
C ALA A 195 -0.61 -0.38 2.64
N ALA A 196 0.41 -1.23 2.42
CA ALA A 196 1.15 -1.34 1.16
C ALA A 196 0.27 -1.59 -0.09
N VAL A 197 -0.87 -2.27 0.04
CA VAL A 197 -1.84 -2.50 -1.06
C VAL A 197 -2.64 -1.26 -1.41
N ASP A 198 -3.24 -0.57 -0.44
CA ASP A 198 -4.06 0.64 -0.67
C ASP A 198 -3.29 1.73 -1.38
N VAL A 199 -2.02 1.61 -1.16
CA VAL A 199 -1.03 2.54 -1.49
C VAL A 199 -0.48 2.00 -2.89
N GLY A 200 -0.52 0.71 -3.20
CA GLY A 200 -0.17 0.18 -4.53
C GLY A 200 1.30 -0.18 -4.69
N ALA A 201 2.01 -0.32 -3.56
CA ALA A 201 3.33 -0.95 -3.49
C ALA A 201 3.14 -2.48 -3.42
N VAL A 202 2.65 -3.08 -4.51
CA VAL A 202 2.18 -4.47 -4.52
C VAL A 202 3.30 -5.49 -4.27
N GLY A 203 4.55 -5.18 -4.65
CA GLY A 203 5.70 -6.03 -4.37
C GLY A 203 6.07 -6.00 -2.89
N ALA A 204 6.13 -4.80 -2.30
CA ALA A 204 6.29 -4.62 -0.87
C ALA A 204 5.18 -5.31 -0.06
N ALA A 205 3.92 -5.17 -0.46
CA ALA A 205 2.79 -5.86 0.16
C ALA A 205 2.98 -7.38 0.15
N GLN A 206 3.40 -7.94 -0.99
CA GLN A 206 3.69 -9.37 -1.11
C GLN A 206 4.75 -9.82 -0.11
N GLN A 207 5.87 -9.09 0.01
CA GLN A 207 6.93 -9.45 0.95
C GLN A 207 6.48 -9.34 2.40
N LEU A 208 5.76 -8.28 2.77
CA LEU A 208 5.22 -8.10 4.11
C LEU A 208 4.27 -9.25 4.51
N TYR A 209 3.40 -9.70 3.60
CA TYR A 209 2.54 -10.84 3.88
C TYR A 209 3.32 -12.16 3.97
N LEU A 210 4.38 -12.34 3.19
CA LEU A 210 5.24 -13.53 3.27
C LEU A 210 6.04 -13.56 4.59
N ASP A 211 6.56 -12.42 5.04
CA ASP A 211 7.17 -12.25 6.36
C ASP A 211 6.19 -12.59 7.48
N GLY A 212 4.96 -12.07 7.39
CA GLY A 212 3.88 -12.39 8.32
C GLY A 212 3.53 -13.88 8.33
N LEU A 213 3.46 -14.52 7.15
CA LEU A 213 3.17 -15.95 7.02
C LEU A 213 4.27 -16.80 7.68
N ALA A 214 5.54 -16.40 7.51
CA ALA A 214 6.66 -17.08 8.14
C ALA A 214 6.68 -16.86 9.66
N ALA A 215 6.32 -15.66 10.14
CA ALA A 215 6.14 -15.41 11.57
C ALA A 215 4.97 -16.20 12.19
N ALA A 216 3.94 -16.50 11.40
CA ALA A 216 2.80 -17.33 11.79
C ALA A 216 3.08 -18.85 11.72
N HIS A 217 4.34 -19.30 11.66
CA HIS A 217 4.68 -20.71 11.45
C HIS A 217 4.08 -21.69 12.48
N THR A 218 3.79 -21.25 13.71
CA THR A 218 3.08 -22.02 14.74
C THR A 218 1.58 -21.75 14.80
N ASP A 219 1.11 -20.65 14.22
CA ASP A 219 -0.30 -20.25 14.23
C ASP A 219 -0.95 -20.60 12.89
N ARG A 220 -1.51 -21.81 12.83
CA ARG A 220 -2.15 -22.33 11.62
C ARG A 220 -3.34 -21.49 11.19
N LEU A 221 -4.12 -20.94 12.13
CA LEU A 221 -5.30 -20.17 11.79
C LEU A 221 -4.91 -18.83 11.16
N TYR A 222 -3.98 -18.11 11.78
CA TYR A 222 -3.55 -16.81 11.28
C TYR A 222 -2.72 -16.94 9.99
N GLY A 223 -1.84 -17.94 9.90
CA GLY A 223 -1.11 -18.22 8.67
C GLY A 223 -2.05 -18.57 7.50
N GLY A 224 -3.11 -19.34 7.76
CA GLY A 224 -4.12 -19.65 6.75
C GLY A 224 -4.91 -18.42 6.31
N TYR A 225 -5.21 -17.50 7.24
CA TYR A 225 -5.81 -16.22 6.91
C TYR A 225 -4.90 -15.37 6.00
N LEU A 226 -3.62 -15.20 6.35
CA LEU A 226 -2.67 -14.45 5.51
C LEU A 226 -2.53 -15.06 4.11
N LEU A 227 -2.47 -16.39 4.01
CA LEU A 227 -2.35 -17.09 2.74
C LEU A 227 -3.62 -16.96 1.89
N GLY A 228 -4.76 -17.36 2.46
CA GLY A 228 -6.01 -17.54 1.72
C GLY A 228 -6.86 -16.29 1.60
N VAL A 229 -6.59 -15.26 2.40
CA VAL A 229 -7.29 -13.98 2.38
C VAL A 229 -6.36 -12.87 1.89
N SER A 230 -5.29 -12.56 2.61
CA SER A 230 -4.44 -11.40 2.31
C SER A 230 -3.65 -11.57 1.00
N LEU A 231 -2.86 -12.64 0.85
CA LEU A 231 -2.10 -12.93 -0.38
C LEU A 231 -3.01 -13.25 -1.56
N ALA A 232 -4.13 -13.94 -1.32
CA ALA A 232 -5.11 -14.22 -2.36
C ALA A 232 -5.80 -12.93 -2.87
N HIS A 233 -6.18 -12.00 -1.99
CA HIS A 233 -6.71 -10.70 -2.40
C HIS A 233 -5.68 -9.85 -3.12
N LEU A 234 -4.41 -9.89 -2.70
CA LEU A 234 -3.33 -9.23 -3.43
C LEU A 234 -3.20 -9.78 -4.86
N ALA A 235 -3.26 -11.10 -5.04
CA ALA A 235 -3.27 -11.72 -6.37
C ALA A 235 -4.47 -11.27 -7.21
N LEU A 236 -5.67 -11.18 -6.61
CA LEU A 236 -6.87 -10.65 -7.28
C LEU A 236 -6.71 -9.16 -7.66
N HIS A 237 -6.10 -8.35 -6.81
CA HIS A 237 -5.79 -6.95 -7.13
C HIS A 237 -4.83 -6.82 -8.32
N CYS A 238 -3.93 -7.80 -8.49
CA CYS A 238 -3.03 -7.89 -9.62
C CYS A 238 -3.65 -8.58 -10.86
N GLY A 239 -4.91 -9.02 -10.77
CA GLY A 239 -5.61 -9.68 -11.88
C GLY A 239 -5.29 -11.17 -12.05
N ASP A 240 -4.61 -11.81 -11.08
CA ASP A 240 -4.26 -13.24 -11.13
C ASP A 240 -5.22 -14.07 -10.26
N ALA A 241 -6.39 -14.38 -10.83
CA ALA A 241 -7.41 -15.22 -10.18
C ALA A 241 -6.94 -16.66 -9.95
N THR A 242 -6.06 -17.18 -10.81
CA THR A 242 -5.54 -18.55 -10.70
C THR A 242 -4.69 -18.69 -9.45
N THR A 243 -3.75 -17.76 -9.23
CA THR A 243 -2.93 -17.75 -8.02
C THR A 243 -3.77 -17.49 -6.78
N ALA A 244 -4.77 -16.61 -6.83
CA ALA A 244 -5.69 -16.39 -5.72
C ALA A 244 -6.42 -17.68 -5.29
N LEU A 245 -6.97 -18.45 -6.25
CA LEU A 245 -7.63 -19.72 -5.98
C LEU A 245 -6.68 -20.77 -5.41
N ARG A 246 -5.44 -20.85 -5.91
CA ARG A 246 -4.42 -21.76 -5.36
C ARG A 246 -4.09 -21.43 -3.90
N MET A 247 -3.89 -20.16 -3.57
CA MET A 247 -3.59 -19.74 -2.20
C MET A 247 -4.79 -20.00 -1.26
N ARG A 248 -6.00 -19.72 -1.72
CA ARG A 248 -7.24 -20.04 -0.99
C ARG A 248 -7.37 -21.54 -0.72
N GLN A 249 -7.10 -22.39 -1.71
CA GLN A 249 -7.16 -23.85 -1.56
C GLN A 249 -6.10 -24.35 -0.57
N ALA A 250 -4.87 -23.84 -0.66
CA ALA A 250 -3.81 -24.13 0.30
C ALA A 250 -4.23 -23.74 1.72
N ALA A 251 -4.77 -22.54 1.91
CA ALA A 251 -5.27 -22.09 3.21
C ALA A 251 -6.39 -22.98 3.75
N ALA A 252 -7.37 -23.37 2.92
CA ALA A 252 -8.46 -24.26 3.31
C ALA A 252 -7.94 -25.64 3.75
N ALA A 253 -6.97 -26.20 3.02
CA ALA A 253 -6.34 -27.46 3.37
C ALA A 253 -5.55 -27.37 4.69
N GLY A 254 -4.75 -26.32 4.87
CA GLY A 254 -3.91 -26.14 6.06
C GLY A 254 -4.65 -25.70 7.32
N THR A 255 -5.90 -25.23 7.20
CA THR A 255 -6.75 -24.82 8.35
C THR A 255 -7.89 -25.79 8.63
N ASN A 256 -7.98 -26.93 7.94
CA ASN A 256 -9.10 -27.88 8.05
C ASN A 256 -9.45 -28.31 9.49
N ARG A 257 -8.47 -28.35 10.40
CA ARG A 257 -8.62 -28.76 11.81
C ARG A 257 -8.83 -27.60 12.79
N CYS A 258 -8.62 -26.35 12.38
CA CYS A 258 -8.64 -25.18 13.26
C CYS A 258 -9.44 -23.98 12.73
N SER A 259 -10.05 -24.10 11.54
CA SER A 259 -10.74 -22.98 10.90
C SER A 259 -11.97 -22.53 11.70
N THR A 260 -12.08 -21.22 11.89
CA THR A 260 -13.27 -20.58 12.45
C THR A 260 -14.31 -20.29 11.36
N PRO A 261 -15.59 -20.05 11.71
CA PRO A 261 -16.61 -19.62 10.74
C PRO A 261 -16.22 -18.35 9.97
N ALA A 262 -15.59 -17.38 10.63
CA ALA A 262 -15.15 -16.13 10.02
C ALA A 262 -14.09 -16.37 8.92
N VAL A 263 -13.08 -17.19 9.21
CA VAL A 263 -12.05 -17.53 8.21
C VAL A 263 -12.66 -18.29 7.04
N ARG A 264 -13.57 -19.26 7.28
CA ARG A 264 -14.26 -19.96 6.19
C ARG A 264 -15.05 -18.99 5.30
N ALA A 265 -15.78 -18.06 5.90
CA ALA A 265 -16.54 -17.05 5.16
C ALA A 265 -15.61 -16.15 4.31
N ALA A 266 -14.46 -15.74 4.86
CA ALA A 266 -13.47 -14.95 4.12
C ALA A 266 -12.88 -15.73 2.93
N LEU A 267 -12.54 -17.01 3.11
CA LEU A 267 -12.07 -17.86 2.00
C LEU A 267 -13.13 -18.02 0.91
N SER A 268 -14.40 -18.20 1.28
CA SER A 268 -15.51 -18.25 0.31
C SER A 268 -15.69 -16.92 -0.43
N ALA A 269 -15.49 -15.78 0.23
CA ALA A 269 -15.55 -14.47 -0.42
C ALA A 269 -14.43 -14.29 -1.47
N VAL A 270 -13.22 -14.78 -1.18
CA VAL A 270 -12.11 -14.81 -2.15
C VAL A 270 -12.44 -15.69 -3.35
N GLU A 271 -12.99 -16.87 -3.13
CA GLU A 271 -13.42 -17.79 -4.20
C GLU A 271 -14.46 -17.14 -5.12
N ALA A 272 -15.51 -16.57 -4.53
CA ALA A 272 -16.56 -15.88 -5.27
C ALA A 272 -15.98 -14.72 -6.10
N ARG A 273 -15.04 -13.95 -5.53
CA ARG A 273 -14.40 -12.82 -6.23
C ARG A 273 -13.46 -13.28 -7.35
N ALA A 274 -12.79 -14.42 -7.21
CA ALA A 274 -11.95 -15.00 -8.24
C ALA A 274 -12.75 -15.50 -9.46
N HIS A 275 -13.98 -15.98 -9.24
CA HIS A 275 -14.89 -16.38 -10.32
C HIS A 275 -15.68 -15.24 -10.94
N ALA A 276 -15.68 -14.06 -10.32
CA ALA A 276 -16.35 -12.90 -10.87
C ALA A 276 -15.68 -12.47 -12.19
N PRO A 277 -16.46 -12.08 -13.21
CA PRO A 277 -15.89 -11.61 -14.47
C PRO A 277 -14.98 -10.39 -14.22
N PRO A 278 -13.87 -10.27 -14.96
CA PRO A 278 -12.95 -9.15 -14.78
C PRO A 278 -13.71 -7.84 -14.96
N ARG A 279 -13.56 -6.93 -13.99
CA ARG A 279 -14.15 -5.59 -14.08
C ARG A 279 -13.67 -4.96 -15.38
N ARG A 280 -14.57 -4.87 -16.38
CA ARG A 280 -14.32 -4.09 -17.59
C ARG A 280 -13.97 -2.68 -17.11
N ARG A 281 -12.72 -2.24 -17.32
CA ARG A 281 -12.42 -0.81 -17.31
C ARG A 281 -13.38 -0.21 -18.33
N SER A 282 -14.35 0.60 -17.89
CA SER A 282 -15.22 1.34 -18.80
C SER A 282 -14.35 2.15 -19.73
N GLY A 283 -14.04 1.57 -20.88
CA GLY A 283 -13.53 2.29 -22.03
C GLY A 283 -14.62 3.25 -22.41
N MET A 284 -14.39 4.52 -22.09
CA MET A 284 -15.10 5.64 -22.67
C MET A 284 -14.89 5.56 -24.19
N HIS A 285 -15.74 4.79 -24.85
CA HIS A 285 -15.89 4.84 -26.30
C HIS A 285 -16.53 6.19 -26.57
N THR A 286 -15.70 7.18 -26.89
CA THR A 286 -16.13 8.30 -27.72
C THR A 286 -16.55 7.72 -29.06
N ARG A 287 -17.83 7.38 -29.16
CA ARG A 287 -18.52 7.21 -30.43
C ARG A 287 -18.72 8.63 -30.98
N ALA A 288 -17.66 9.17 -31.57
CA ALA A 288 -17.77 10.34 -32.43
C ALA A 288 -18.54 9.90 -33.67
N GLY A 289 -19.75 10.45 -33.83
CA GLY A 289 -20.64 10.15 -34.93
C GLY A 289 -20.05 10.57 -36.27
N HIS A 290 -20.49 9.91 -37.33
CA HIS A 290 -20.67 10.54 -38.64
C HIS A 290 -22.14 10.36 -39.00
N GLY A 291 -22.89 11.43 -38.77
CA GLY A 291 -24.17 11.66 -39.40
C GLY A 291 -23.95 12.03 -40.86
N ARG A 292 -24.82 11.48 -41.69
CA ARG A 292 -25.03 11.71 -43.13
C ARG A 292 -25.23 13.19 -43.49
N PRO A 293 -25.19 13.49 -44.80
CA PRO A 293 -26.31 14.13 -45.48
C PRO A 293 -27.28 13.09 -46.07
#